data_AF-A0A558NMV9-F1
#
_entry.id   AF-A0A558NMV9-F1
#
_cell.length_a   1.000
_cell.length_b   1.000
_cell.length_c   1.000
_cell.angle_alpha   90.00
_cell.angle_beta   90.00
_cell.angle_gamma   90.00
#
_symmetry.space_group_name_H-M   'P 1'
#
loop_
_entity.id
_entity.type
_entity.pdbx_description
1 polymer ?
#
loop_
_entity_poly.entity_id
_entity_poly.type
_entity_poly.pdbx_seq_one_letter_code
_entity_poly.pdbx_strand_id
1 'polypeptide(L)'
;MAFLPRFATLFALLFWQLLVTPATVAEAVASEMVSAETANQAAQVTPEWVERYLYTRNSALLDDSPNDHVMSFYYFGRLDQRTLIGLERVRGDDYEQFFSLLVFEGAELLGYYRNVLSFPSGVADNGEVQFPRGVDVHLQGSDALLNITAPVFSGLCQRQRGAEAETDLCVPWMSARSQ
;
A
#
# COMPACT_ATOMS: atom_id res chain seq x y z
N MET A 1 81.65 -4.99 -27.10
CA MET A 1 80.85 -5.85 -26.21
C MET A 1 79.66 -5.05 -25.71
N ALA A 2 78.47 -5.60 -25.96
CA ALA A 2 77.28 -5.61 -25.10
C ALA A 2 76.46 -4.33 -24.77
N PHE A 3 75.21 -4.39 -25.26
CA PHE A 3 73.92 -4.13 -24.56
C PHE A 3 73.31 -2.70 -24.47
N LEU A 4 72.34 -2.48 -25.36
CA LEU A 4 71.02 -1.85 -25.09
C LEU A 4 70.18 -2.81 -24.19
N PRO A 5 69.16 -2.38 -23.39
CA PRO A 5 67.91 -1.87 -23.98
C PRO A 5 66.99 -0.93 -23.17
N ARG A 6 66.08 -0.27 -23.92
CA ARG A 6 64.63 -0.02 -23.69
C ARG A 6 64.17 0.52 -22.33
N PHE A 7 63.51 1.69 -22.36
CA PHE A 7 62.19 1.82 -21.75
C PHE A 7 61.22 2.57 -22.68
N ALA A 8 60.22 1.82 -23.13
CA ALA A 8 59.00 2.32 -23.74
C ALA A 8 58.06 2.78 -22.62
N THR A 9 57.32 3.86 -22.84
CA THR A 9 56.10 4.12 -22.08
C THR A 9 55.06 4.67 -23.05
N LEU A 10 54.32 3.73 -23.66
CA LEU A 10 53.10 4.02 -24.39
C LEU A 10 52.05 4.53 -23.38
N PHE A 11 51.53 5.73 -23.61
CA PHE A 11 50.31 6.22 -22.99
C PHE A 11 49.12 5.46 -23.60
N ALA A 12 48.56 4.48 -22.89
CA ALA A 12 47.32 3.84 -23.28
C ALA A 12 46.14 4.65 -22.74
N LEU A 13 45.56 5.49 -23.60
CA LEU A 13 44.23 6.08 -23.41
C LEU A 13 43.19 4.95 -23.53
N LEU A 14 42.85 4.33 -22.41
CA LEU A 14 41.67 3.48 -22.27
C LEU A 14 40.42 4.38 -22.21
N PHE A 15 39.95 4.80 -23.38
CA PHE A 15 38.60 5.31 -23.56
C PHE A 15 37.64 4.11 -23.50
N TRP A 16 37.21 3.76 -22.29
CA TRP A 16 36.12 2.79 -22.09
C TRP A 16 34.81 3.51 -22.40
N GLN A 17 34.41 3.52 -23.68
CA GLN A 17 33.06 3.94 -24.05
C GLN A 17 32.10 2.87 -23.54
N LEU A 18 31.31 3.21 -22.51
CA LEU A 18 30.10 2.47 -22.14
C LEU A 18 29.18 2.47 -23.37
N LEU A 19 29.12 1.34 -24.06
CA LEU A 19 28.04 1.03 -25.00
C LEU A 19 26.76 0.83 -24.18
N VAL A 20 26.03 1.92 -23.93
CA VAL A 20 24.64 1.84 -23.51
C VAL A 20 23.88 1.21 -24.68
N THR A 21 23.41 -0.02 -24.50
CA THR A 21 22.69 -0.73 -25.56
C THR A 21 21.28 -0.14 -25.71
N PRO A 22 20.73 -0.04 -26.93
CA PRO A 22 19.41 0.54 -27.16
C PRO A 22 18.28 -0.19 -26.40
N ALA A 23 18.48 -1.47 -26.06
CA ALA A 23 17.57 -2.24 -25.22
C ALA A 23 17.43 -1.65 -23.81
N THR A 24 18.54 -1.26 -23.17
CA THR A 24 18.52 -0.68 -21.81
C THR A 24 17.82 0.66 -21.75
N VAL A 25 17.92 1.48 -22.81
CA VAL A 25 17.20 2.75 -22.90
C VAL A 25 15.70 2.48 -23.04
N ALA A 26 15.29 1.61 -23.95
CA ALA A 26 13.87 1.30 -24.18
C ALA A 26 13.17 0.72 -22.94
N GLU A 27 13.86 -0.14 -22.20
CA GLU A 27 13.35 -0.77 -20.97
C GLU A 27 13.20 0.26 -19.83
N ALA A 28 14.14 1.20 -19.71
CA ALA A 28 14.04 2.31 -18.77
C ALA A 28 12.87 3.25 -19.11
N VAL A 29 12.69 3.62 -20.39
CA VAL A 29 11.57 4.49 -20.79
C VAL A 29 10.22 3.80 -20.57
N ALA A 30 10.12 2.50 -20.86
CA ALA A 30 8.90 1.73 -20.62
C ALA A 30 8.56 1.65 -19.12
N SER A 31 9.56 1.44 -18.25
CA SER A 31 9.37 1.41 -16.80
C SER A 31 8.91 2.77 -16.25
N GLU A 32 9.48 3.88 -16.74
CA GLU A 32 9.06 5.24 -16.36
C GLU A 32 7.63 5.57 -16.82
N MET A 33 7.24 5.19 -18.04
CA MET A 33 5.89 5.44 -18.57
C MET A 33 4.83 4.64 -17.82
N VAL A 34 5.08 3.36 -17.51
CA VAL A 34 4.18 2.53 -16.70
C VAL A 34 4.04 3.10 -15.29
N SER A 35 5.13 3.57 -14.68
CA SER A 35 5.10 4.18 -13.35
C SER A 35 4.32 5.50 -13.33
N ALA A 36 4.45 6.33 -14.36
CA ALA A 36 3.71 7.58 -14.49
C ALA A 36 2.20 7.34 -14.74
N GLU A 37 1.84 6.36 -15.58
CA GLU A 37 0.45 6.00 -15.82
C GLU A 37 -0.22 5.43 -14.57
N THR A 38 0.47 4.53 -13.86
CA THR A 38 -0.03 4.00 -12.59
C THR A 38 -0.20 5.13 -11.58
N ALA A 39 0.75 6.08 -11.50
CA ALA A 39 0.68 7.19 -10.53
C ALA A 39 -0.52 8.09 -10.79
N ASN A 40 -0.85 8.27 -12.07
CA ASN A 40 -2.03 9.00 -12.52
C ASN A 40 -3.32 8.22 -12.23
N GLN A 41 -3.31 6.89 -12.29
CA GLN A 41 -4.44 6.06 -11.84
C GLN A 41 -4.61 6.08 -10.32
N ALA A 42 -3.52 6.04 -9.55
CA ALA A 42 -3.56 6.16 -8.10
C ALA A 42 -4.14 7.53 -7.66
N ALA A 43 -3.92 8.58 -8.45
CA ALA A 43 -4.54 9.89 -8.24
C ALA A 43 -6.07 9.90 -8.44
N GLN A 44 -6.63 8.89 -9.12
CA GLN A 44 -8.08 8.76 -9.34
C GLN A 44 -8.81 8.12 -8.16
N VAL A 45 -8.08 7.46 -7.24
CA VAL A 45 -8.66 6.80 -6.06
C VAL A 45 -9.11 7.84 -5.03
N THR A 46 -10.30 8.37 -5.26
CA THR A 46 -11.02 9.26 -4.37
C THR A 46 -12.15 8.49 -3.66
N PRO A 47 -12.65 8.96 -2.50
CA PRO A 47 -13.80 8.36 -1.82
C PRO A 47 -15.00 8.07 -2.75
N GLU A 48 -15.41 9.04 -3.57
CA GLU A 48 -16.51 8.91 -4.53
C GLU A 48 -16.21 7.87 -5.63
N TRP A 49 -14.97 7.83 -6.11
CA TRP A 49 -14.56 6.82 -7.09
C TRP A 49 -14.58 5.42 -6.48
N VAL A 50 -14.11 5.26 -5.24
CA VAL A 50 -14.08 3.98 -4.53
C VAL A 50 -15.48 3.43 -4.31
N GLU A 51 -16.43 4.28 -3.91
CA GLU A 51 -17.83 3.89 -3.77
C GLU A 51 -18.35 3.23 -5.06
N ARG A 52 -18.22 3.93 -6.20
CA ARG A 52 -18.62 3.41 -7.51
C ARG A 52 -17.88 2.13 -7.90
N TYR A 53 -16.59 2.06 -7.61
CA TYR A 53 -15.77 0.88 -7.87
C TYR A 53 -16.30 -0.33 -7.10
N LEU A 54 -16.55 -0.18 -5.79
CA LEU A 54 -17.01 -1.27 -4.94
C LEU A 54 -18.41 -1.75 -5.35
N TYR A 55 -19.34 -0.85 -5.66
CA TYR A 55 -20.66 -1.25 -6.17
C TYR A 55 -20.58 -2.09 -7.44
N THR A 56 -19.58 -1.85 -8.29
CA THR A 56 -19.43 -2.54 -9.58
C THR A 56 -18.62 -3.83 -9.48
N ARG A 57 -17.61 -3.86 -8.60
CA ARG A 57 -16.57 -4.91 -8.59
C ARG A 57 -16.58 -5.77 -7.34
N ASN A 58 -17.01 -5.23 -6.20
CA ASN A 58 -16.86 -5.86 -4.88
C ASN A 58 -18.01 -5.45 -3.93
N SER A 59 -19.27 -5.69 -4.34
CA SER A 59 -20.43 -5.21 -3.58
C SER A 59 -20.52 -5.82 -2.17
N ALA A 60 -20.03 -7.05 -1.98
CA ALA A 60 -20.01 -7.73 -0.67
C ALA A 60 -19.18 -7.02 0.42
N LEU A 61 -18.37 -6.03 0.06
CA LEU A 61 -17.70 -5.14 1.02
C LEU A 61 -18.65 -4.05 1.55
N LEU A 62 -19.69 -3.71 0.81
CA LEU A 62 -20.66 -2.67 1.13
C LEU A 62 -21.82 -3.22 1.97
N ASP A 63 -22.25 -4.46 1.71
CA ASP A 63 -23.35 -5.11 2.41
C ASP A 63 -23.03 -6.59 2.73
N ASP A 64 -23.11 -6.98 4.01
CA ASP A 64 -23.23 -8.38 4.41
C ASP A 64 -24.63 -8.75 4.93
N SER A 65 -25.48 -7.73 5.14
CA SER A 65 -26.89 -7.86 5.51
C SER A 65 -27.76 -6.85 4.72
N PRO A 66 -29.04 -7.15 4.44
CA PRO A 66 -29.96 -6.22 3.75
C PRO A 66 -30.15 -4.87 4.45
N ASN A 67 -29.86 -4.81 5.75
CA ASN A 67 -29.99 -3.61 6.58
C ASN A 67 -28.66 -2.89 6.79
N ASP A 68 -27.56 -3.37 6.19
CA ASP A 68 -26.29 -2.67 6.28
C ASP A 68 -26.32 -1.38 5.45
N HIS A 69 -25.73 -0.33 6.00
CA HIS A 69 -25.64 0.96 5.33
C HIS A 69 -24.20 1.45 5.32
N VAL A 70 -23.72 1.86 4.14
CA VAL A 70 -22.46 2.58 4.01
C VAL A 70 -22.66 4.00 4.55
N MET A 71 -21.84 4.38 5.53
CA MET A 71 -21.90 5.72 6.12
C MET A 71 -20.98 6.69 5.41
N SER A 72 -19.72 6.30 5.21
CA SER A 72 -18.68 7.20 4.71
C SER A 72 -17.46 6.47 4.18
N PHE A 73 -16.77 7.14 3.26
CA PHE A 73 -15.45 6.77 2.76
C PHE A 73 -14.44 7.84 3.15
N TYR A 74 -13.30 7.43 3.70
CA TYR A 74 -12.26 8.32 4.22
C TYR A 74 -10.97 8.15 3.45
N TYR A 75 -10.36 9.24 3.00
CA TYR A 75 -9.01 9.21 2.43
C TYR A 75 -7.98 9.44 3.53
N PHE A 76 -7.09 8.47 3.77
CA PHE A 76 -6.07 8.57 4.81
C PHE A 76 -4.68 8.94 4.30
N GLY A 77 -4.42 8.73 3.01
CA GLY A 77 -3.16 9.10 2.40
C GLY A 77 -2.77 8.18 1.26
N ARG A 78 -1.66 8.55 0.62
CA ARG A 78 -1.08 7.84 -0.51
C ARG A 78 0.43 7.93 -0.46
N LEU A 79 1.10 6.83 -0.81
CA LEU A 79 2.51 6.82 -1.14
C LEU A 79 2.72 6.00 -2.41
N ASP A 80 3.45 6.57 -3.37
CA ASP A 80 3.63 6.02 -4.71
C ASP A 80 2.29 5.65 -5.36
N GLN A 81 2.11 4.37 -5.65
CA GLN A 81 0.92 3.80 -6.28
C GLN A 81 -0.15 3.38 -5.28
N ARG A 82 0.15 3.46 -3.97
CA ARG A 82 -0.66 2.87 -2.91
C ARG A 82 -1.51 3.92 -2.24
N THR A 83 -2.83 3.73 -2.24
CA THR A 83 -3.78 4.62 -1.57
C THR A 83 -4.51 3.86 -0.48
N LEU A 84 -4.61 4.47 0.71
CA LEU A 84 -5.35 3.94 1.84
C LEU A 84 -6.70 4.63 2.00
N ILE A 85 -7.76 3.83 2.00
CA ILE A 85 -9.14 4.29 2.13
C ILE A 85 -9.80 3.61 3.32
N GLY A 86 -10.50 4.38 4.14
CA GLY A 86 -11.43 3.88 5.15
C GLY A 86 -12.83 3.71 4.58
N LEU A 87 -13.50 2.64 4.96
CA LEU A 87 -14.92 2.42 4.72
C LEU A 87 -15.61 2.24 6.07
N GLU A 88 -16.57 3.11 6.37
CA GLU A 88 -17.43 3.01 7.54
C GLU A 88 -18.80 2.49 7.12
N ARG A 89 -19.28 1.48 7.84
CA ARG A 89 -20.61 0.90 7.66
C ARG A 89 -21.32 0.81 9.01
N VAL A 90 -22.63 0.81 8.97
CA VAL A 90 -23.48 0.53 10.13
C VAL A 90 -24.37 -0.66 9.81
N ARG A 91 -24.43 -1.65 10.71
CA ARG A 91 -25.40 -2.74 10.60
C ARG A 91 -26.74 -2.27 11.14
N GLY A 92 -27.76 -2.23 10.29
CA GLY A 92 -29.03 -1.57 10.58
C GLY A 92 -29.89 -2.21 11.68
N ASP A 93 -29.58 -3.44 12.11
CA ASP A 93 -30.32 -4.10 13.18
C ASP A 93 -29.94 -3.57 14.58
N ASP A 94 -28.65 -3.29 14.81
CA ASP A 94 -28.10 -2.92 16.12
C ASP A 94 -27.37 -1.56 16.13
N TYR A 95 -27.34 -0.85 14.99
CA TYR A 95 -26.61 0.40 14.77
C TYR A 95 -25.10 0.32 15.10
N GLU A 96 -24.54 -0.90 15.07
CA GLU A 96 -23.13 -1.13 15.32
C GLU A 96 -22.30 -0.64 14.13
N GLN A 97 -21.25 0.14 14.43
CA GLN A 97 -20.32 0.68 13.45
C GLN A 97 -19.19 -0.30 13.16
N PHE A 98 -18.90 -0.48 11.87
CA PHE A 98 -17.82 -1.32 11.38
C PHE A 98 -16.90 -0.52 10.48
N PHE A 99 -15.61 -0.64 10.74
CA PHE A 99 -14.55 0.04 10.00
C PHE A 99 -13.77 -0.96 9.15
N SER A 100 -13.51 -0.61 7.90
CA SER A 100 -12.65 -1.38 6.99
C SER A 100 -11.54 -0.50 6.45
N LEU A 101 -10.34 -1.05 6.29
CA LEU A 101 -9.22 -0.41 5.61
C LEU A 101 -8.99 -1.09 4.26
N LEU A 102 -9.03 -0.32 3.19
CA LEU A 102 -8.87 -0.77 1.82
C LEU A 102 -7.55 -0.23 1.27
N VAL A 103 -6.71 -1.12 0.73
CA VAL A 103 -5.44 -0.74 0.09
C VAL A 103 -5.59 -0.90 -1.42
N PHE A 104 -5.47 0.20 -2.13
CA PHE A 104 -5.45 0.23 -3.59
C PHE A 104 -4.02 0.29 -4.12
N GLU A 105 -3.77 -0.28 -5.28
CA GLU A 105 -2.58 -0.07 -6.12
C GLU A 105 -3.04 0.47 -7.48
N GLY A 106 -2.67 1.71 -7.82
CA GLY A 106 -3.28 2.39 -8.95
C GLY A 106 -4.80 2.47 -8.77
N ALA A 107 -5.56 1.98 -9.74
CA ALA A 107 -7.02 1.86 -9.68
C ALA A 107 -7.52 0.44 -9.36
N GLU A 108 -6.67 -0.43 -8.82
CA GLU A 108 -7.05 -1.80 -8.42
C GLU A 108 -7.07 -1.96 -6.90
N LEU A 109 -8.10 -2.59 -6.36
CA LEU A 109 -8.09 -3.01 -4.96
C LEU A 109 -7.09 -4.16 -4.79
N LEU A 110 -6.05 -3.96 -3.98
CA LEU A 110 -5.13 -5.05 -3.63
C LEU A 110 -5.77 -6.00 -2.60
N GLY A 111 -6.43 -5.42 -1.61
CA GLY A 111 -7.07 -6.14 -0.52
C GLY A 111 -7.44 -5.21 0.63
N TYR A 112 -7.86 -5.80 1.74
CA TYR A 112 -8.46 -5.06 2.83
C TYR A 112 -8.37 -5.75 4.18
N TYR A 113 -8.50 -4.95 5.24
CA TYR A 113 -8.79 -5.38 6.61
C TYR A 113 -10.24 -5.02 6.92
N ARG A 114 -11.05 -6.00 7.32
CA ARG A 114 -12.47 -5.77 7.67
C ARG A 114 -12.63 -5.75 9.18
N ASN A 115 -13.50 -4.87 9.66
CA ASN A 115 -13.85 -4.71 11.08
C ASN A 115 -12.64 -4.38 11.96
N VAL A 116 -11.81 -3.45 11.50
CA VAL A 116 -10.72 -2.88 12.32
C VAL A 116 -11.32 -2.16 13.52
N LEU A 117 -10.59 -2.14 14.64
CA LEU A 117 -11.03 -1.50 15.89
C LEU A 117 -11.19 0.01 15.73
N SER A 118 -10.28 0.63 14.98
CA SER A 118 -10.27 2.06 14.77
C SER A 118 -9.61 2.42 13.45
N PHE A 119 -10.03 3.55 12.90
CA PHE A 119 -9.35 4.14 11.76
C PHE A 119 -8.00 4.75 12.12
N PRO A 120 -7.06 4.78 11.15
CA PRO A 120 -5.84 5.52 11.31
C PRO A 120 -6.11 7.03 11.29
N SER A 121 -5.11 7.77 11.74
CA SER A 121 -5.03 9.23 11.61
C SER A 121 -4.46 9.67 10.24
N GLY A 122 -3.74 8.78 9.55
CA GLY A 122 -3.21 9.05 8.22
C GLY A 122 -2.12 8.06 7.80
N VAL A 123 -1.49 8.35 6.66
CA VAL A 123 -0.30 7.66 6.15
C VAL A 123 0.88 8.62 6.16
N ALA A 124 2.01 8.18 6.70
CA ALA A 124 3.26 8.93 6.72
C ALA A 124 3.98 8.90 5.35
N ASP A 125 4.97 9.78 5.17
CA ASP A 125 5.74 9.89 3.92
C ASP A 125 6.55 8.63 3.57
N ASN A 126 6.74 7.71 4.52
CA ASN A 126 7.39 6.41 4.33
C ASN A 126 6.38 5.25 4.14
N GLY A 127 5.07 5.54 4.08
CA GLY A 127 4.01 4.56 3.87
C GLY A 127 3.49 3.92 5.15
N GLU A 128 4.09 4.23 6.31
CA GLU A 128 3.62 3.75 7.61
C GLU A 128 2.25 4.34 7.94
N VAL A 129 1.33 3.49 8.37
CA VAL A 129 -0.03 3.88 8.77
C VAL A 129 -0.01 4.31 10.23
N GLN A 130 -0.36 5.57 10.47
CA GLN A 130 -0.33 6.18 11.79
C GLN A 130 -1.70 6.06 12.46
N PHE A 131 -1.77 5.47 13.64
CA PHE A 131 -3.01 5.35 14.41
C PHE A 131 -3.14 6.42 15.50
N PRO A 132 -4.37 6.78 15.91
CA PRO A 132 -4.60 7.71 16.99
C PRO A 132 -3.90 7.29 18.30
N ARG A 133 -3.54 8.28 19.13
CA ARG A 133 -2.98 8.01 20.45
C ARG A 133 -3.92 7.13 21.28
N GLY A 134 -3.36 6.13 21.94
CA GLY A 134 -4.13 5.18 22.75
C GLY A 134 -4.59 3.94 21.97
N VAL A 135 -4.22 3.81 20.70
CA VAL A 135 -4.36 2.57 19.94
C VAL A 135 -2.96 2.02 19.67
N ASP A 136 -2.63 0.90 20.31
CA ASP A 136 -1.40 0.17 20.02
C ASP A 136 -1.67 -0.77 18.83
N VAL A 137 -0.76 -0.81 17.86
CA VAL A 137 -0.94 -1.54 16.59
C VAL A 137 0.32 -2.32 16.25
N HIS A 138 0.15 -3.54 15.74
CA HIS A 138 1.23 -4.34 15.17
C HIS A 138 0.69 -5.35 14.15
N LEU A 139 1.59 -5.90 13.34
CA LEU A 139 1.29 -6.95 12.37
C LEU A 139 1.40 -8.32 13.02
N GLN A 140 0.41 -9.18 12.82
CA GLN A 140 0.36 -10.52 13.39
C GLN A 140 1.65 -11.30 13.09
N GLY A 141 2.28 -11.83 14.13
CA GLY A 141 3.56 -12.55 14.05
C GLY A 141 4.81 -11.66 14.07
N SER A 142 4.67 -10.35 14.29
CA SER A 142 5.80 -9.42 14.39
C SER A 142 5.45 -8.16 15.22
N ASP A 143 6.45 -7.39 15.63
CA ASP A 143 6.25 -6.06 16.22
C ASP A 143 6.23 -4.95 15.16
N ALA A 144 6.17 -5.31 13.87
CA ALA A 144 6.17 -4.34 12.78
C ALA A 144 4.83 -3.60 12.71
N LEU A 145 4.89 -2.33 12.29
CA LEU A 145 3.72 -1.51 12.01
C LEU A 145 3.20 -1.77 10.60
N LEU A 146 1.93 -1.46 10.36
CA LEU A 146 1.34 -1.53 9.03
C LEU A 146 1.98 -0.48 8.12
N ASN A 147 2.49 -0.92 6.97
CA ASN A 147 2.98 -0.05 5.92
C ASN A 147 2.28 -0.40 4.59
N ILE A 148 1.69 0.60 3.93
CA ILE A 148 0.88 0.38 2.71
C ILE A 148 1.71 0.04 1.48
N THR A 149 3.02 0.25 1.52
CA THR A 149 3.95 -0.13 0.45
C THR A 149 4.64 -1.47 0.73
N ALA A 150 4.26 -2.18 1.80
CA ALA A 150 4.79 -3.50 2.08
C ALA A 150 4.47 -4.47 0.94
N PRO A 151 5.43 -5.34 0.54
CA PRO A 151 5.19 -6.30 -0.54
C PRO A 151 4.23 -7.44 -0.13
N VAL A 152 4.08 -7.67 1.17
CA VAL A 152 3.23 -8.72 1.75
C VAL A 152 2.52 -8.15 2.97
N PHE A 153 1.24 -8.46 3.09
CA PHE A 153 0.40 -8.08 4.22
C PHE A 153 0.08 -9.31 5.08
N SER A 154 0.15 -9.15 6.40
CA SER A 154 -0.31 -10.12 7.40
C SER A 154 -1.49 -9.53 8.18
N GLY A 155 -2.02 -10.27 9.16
CA GLY A 155 -3.11 -9.77 10.01
C GLY A 155 -2.73 -8.48 10.73
N LEU A 156 -3.69 -7.59 10.93
CA LEU A 156 -3.53 -6.34 11.67
C LEU A 156 -4.11 -6.52 13.08
N CYS A 157 -3.29 -6.36 14.11
CA CYS A 157 -3.70 -6.42 15.50
C CYS A 157 -3.76 -5.02 16.09
N GLN A 158 -4.88 -4.68 16.73
CA GLN A 158 -5.11 -3.39 17.37
C GLN A 158 -5.60 -3.57 18.81
N ARG A 159 -5.13 -2.69 19.70
CA ARG A 159 -5.53 -2.67 21.10
C ARG A 159 -5.74 -1.26 21.60
N GLN A 160 -6.86 -1.04 22.29
CA GLN A 160 -7.13 0.22 22.96
C GLN A 160 -6.45 0.21 24.33
N ARG A 161 -5.59 1.20 24.57
CA ARG A 161 -4.89 1.37 25.85
C ARG A 161 -5.91 1.69 26.95
N GLY A 162 -5.91 0.88 28.00
CA GLY A 162 -6.78 1.05 29.17
C GLY A 162 -8.09 0.25 29.15
N ALA A 163 -8.30 -0.64 28.18
CA ALA A 163 -9.40 -1.60 28.24
C ALA A 163 -9.17 -2.62 29.39
N GLU A 164 -10.23 -2.93 30.15
CA GLU A 164 -10.19 -3.80 31.36
C GLU A 164 -9.74 -5.24 31.06
N ALA A 165 -9.85 -5.68 29.80
CA ALA A 165 -9.27 -6.91 29.30
C ALA A 165 -8.30 -6.57 28.14
N GLU A 166 -7.03 -6.92 28.32
CA GLU A 166 -5.92 -6.67 27.41
C GLU A 166 -5.98 -7.62 26.19
N THR A 167 -7.07 -7.54 25.41
CA THR A 167 -7.27 -8.42 24.24
C THR A 167 -7.01 -7.64 22.97
N ASP A 168 -6.03 -8.06 22.20
CA ASP A 168 -5.80 -7.53 20.86
C ASP A 168 -6.93 -7.99 19.93
N LEU A 169 -7.50 -7.07 19.16
CA LEU A 169 -8.34 -7.41 18.02
C LEU A 169 -7.44 -7.62 16.81
N CYS A 170 -7.24 -8.87 16.41
CA CYS A 170 -6.49 -9.23 15.22
C CYS A 170 -7.41 -9.56 14.05
N VAL A 171 -7.35 -8.74 13.00
CA VAL A 171 -8.12 -8.94 11.77
C VAL A 171 -7.21 -9.44 10.65
N PRO A 172 -7.60 -10.48 9.90
CA PRO A 172 -6.78 -11.00 8.81
C PRO A 172 -6.76 -10.04 7.62
N TRP A 173 -5.66 -10.07 6.87
CA TRP A 173 -5.61 -9.47 5.54
C TRP A 173 -6.43 -10.30 4.55
N MET A 174 -7.30 -9.66 3.79
CA MET A 174 -8.08 -10.28 2.71
C MET A 174 -7.61 -9.77 1.36
N SER A 175 -6.99 -10.65 0.57
CA SER A 175 -6.59 -10.34 -0.81
C SER A 175 -7.82 -10.20 -1.70
N ALA A 176 -7.87 -9.12 -2.49
CA ALA A 176 -8.93 -8.92 -3.47
C ALA A 176 -8.69 -9.71 -4.77
N ARG A 177 -7.45 -10.14 -5.05
CA ARG A 177 -7.11 -10.93 -6.25
C ARG A 177 -7.51 -12.41 -6.16
N SER A 178 -8.01 -12.87 -5.01
CA SER A 178 -8.38 -14.27 -4.77
C SER A 178 -9.89 -14.54 -4.77
N GLN A 179 -10.70 -13.64 -5.35
CA GLN A 179 -12.16 -13.81 -5.47
C GLN A 179 -12.58 -13.87 -6.93
#